data_AF-A0A532EN27-F1
#
_entry.id   AF-A0A532EN27-F1
#
_cell.length_a   1.000
_cell.length_b   1.000
_cell.length_c   1.000
_cell.angle_alpha   90.00
_cell.angle_beta   90.00
_cell.angle_gamma   90.00
#
_symmetry.space_group_name_H-M   'P 1'
#
loop_
_entity.id
_entity.type
_entity.pdbx_description
1 polymer ?
#
loop_
_entity_poly.entity_id
_entity_poly.type
_entity_poly.pdbx_seq_one_letter_code
_entity_poly.pdbx_strand_id
1 'polypeptide(L)'
;MKNSVVPSAWFSLGIVSCLLVLSGCLSPITLTRAVIAYDEAITESQSKQLLVNIARAQHHQPIHFTGVSNVAATFDFRFTAGATPALTGDASRTILPVIGGSVAENPTISIAPIEGEEFTKRLLTPFHEAKLTLLLRQGIDIDLLLRLMAKELRVNQSDGTIAYRNNPSDKAGYEMFRRVVLHLSAIQDHNSLYVEPLRIERSWTIPADSVTAEGFKALEQEYQVAYDAKDKTFTLRKQIEGGTLITNYDPNVLSREERTRLQNENEQGLPHDVTFDIRPGHVGGDWPLKGDFRLRSFNAMLNFLGLSLAEEPEHHIEKDHRTPEVMENPVKTMDLILSSSAPSGLDLVMKSHGNYYAVNTTGPQARWNREAFKLLSQLFQMTVTEISRAGVPSITIAK
;
A
#
# COMPACT_ATOMS: atom_id res chain seq x y z
N MET A 1 85.81 24.52 12.32
CA MET A 1 84.78 23.51 11.97
C MET A 1 83.66 23.60 12.99
N LYS A 2 82.49 24.14 12.61
CA LYS A 2 81.25 24.17 13.41
C LYS A 2 80.23 23.35 12.64
N ASN A 3 79.77 22.22 13.18
CA ASN A 3 78.59 21.52 12.66
C ASN A 3 77.38 21.99 13.48
N SER A 4 76.45 22.64 12.79
CA SER A 4 75.19 23.17 13.33
C SER A 4 74.15 22.07 13.50
N VAL A 5 73.56 22.03 14.69
CA VAL A 5 72.41 21.20 15.10
C VAL A 5 71.13 21.79 14.50
N VAL A 6 70.31 20.96 13.85
CA VAL A 6 68.92 21.31 13.45
C VAL A 6 67.97 20.78 14.54
N PRO A 7 66.96 21.55 15.00
CA PRO A 7 66.14 21.14 16.14
C PRO A 7 65.07 20.10 15.74
N SER A 8 64.99 19.01 16.52
CA SER A 8 64.03 17.90 16.39
C SER A 8 62.56 18.26 16.63
N ALA A 9 62.27 19.52 16.96
CA ALA A 9 60.92 20.02 17.23
C ALA A 9 60.06 20.21 15.97
N TRP A 10 60.67 20.32 14.78
CA TRP A 10 59.94 20.59 13.53
C TRP A 10 59.37 19.32 12.90
N PHE A 11 60.00 18.15 13.15
CA PHE A 11 59.50 16.85 12.70
C PHE A 11 58.31 16.35 13.54
N SER A 12 58.25 16.71 14.82
CA SER A 12 57.20 16.28 15.74
C SER A 12 55.89 17.06 15.54
N LEU A 13 55.96 18.34 15.14
CA LEU A 13 54.77 19.16 14.85
C LEU A 13 54.07 18.72 13.55
N GLY A 14 54.83 18.27 12.54
CA GLY A 14 54.28 17.75 11.29
C GLY A 14 53.51 16.44 11.45
N ILE A 15 53.96 15.56 12.35
CA ILE A 15 53.30 14.27 12.63
C ILE A 15 52.01 14.46 13.44
N VAL A 16 52.01 15.38 14.41
CA VAL A 16 50.81 15.72 15.21
C VAL A 16 49.75 16.43 14.34
N SER A 17 50.17 17.31 13.41
CA SER A 17 49.25 17.93 12.46
C SER A 17 48.68 16.94 11.44
N CYS A 18 49.41 15.87 11.10
CA CYS A 18 48.93 14.83 10.18
C CYS A 18 47.95 13.85 10.86
N LEU A 19 48.08 13.65 12.19
CA LEU A 19 47.17 12.82 12.99
C LEU A 19 45.83 13.50 13.28
N LEU A 20 45.78 14.85 13.35
CA LEU A 20 44.54 15.60 13.59
C LEU A 20 43.61 15.69 12.37
N VAL A 21 44.11 15.47 11.16
CA VAL A 21 43.32 15.49 9.91
C VAL A 21 42.58 14.16 9.65
N LEU A 22 42.94 13.09 10.36
CA LEU A 22 42.26 11.79 10.30
C LEU A 22 41.00 11.69 11.20
N SER A 23 40.70 12.73 11.99
CA SER A 23 39.55 12.77 12.90
C SER A 23 38.19 12.94 12.19
N GLY A 24 38.17 13.07 10.86
CA GLY A 24 36.98 13.35 10.08
C GLY A 24 36.71 12.31 9.01
N CYS A 25 36.23 11.12 9.38
CA CYS A 25 35.55 10.21 8.47
C CYS A 25 34.69 9.17 9.23
N LEU A 26 33.78 9.65 10.09
CA LEU A 26 32.50 8.94 10.22
C LEU A 26 31.78 9.12 8.88
N SER A 27 32.10 8.24 7.93
CA SER A 27 31.67 8.37 6.55
C SER A 27 30.14 8.32 6.45
N PRO A 28 29.51 9.11 5.58
CA PRO A 28 28.11 8.94 5.21
C PRO A 28 27.77 7.49 4.78
N ILE A 29 28.77 6.72 4.32
CA ILE A 29 28.67 5.34 3.85
C ILE A 29 28.21 4.38 4.97
N THR A 30 28.66 4.55 6.22
CA THR A 30 28.21 3.70 7.34
C THR A 30 26.79 4.02 7.78
N LEU A 31 26.37 5.29 7.70
CA LEU A 31 25.00 5.70 7.96
C LEU A 31 24.05 5.20 6.86
N THR A 32 24.42 5.35 5.59
CA THR A 32 23.63 4.85 4.45
C THR A 32 23.46 3.33 4.50
N ARG A 33 24.51 2.56 4.85
CA ARG A 33 24.39 1.10 5.01
C ARG A 33 23.45 0.72 6.15
N ALA A 34 23.52 1.40 7.29
CA ALA A 34 22.64 1.15 8.42
C ALA A 34 21.17 1.44 8.06
N VAL A 35 20.90 2.55 7.35
CA VAL A 35 19.55 2.90 6.89
C VAL A 35 19.01 1.87 5.88
N ILE A 36 19.83 1.38 4.95
CA ILE A 36 19.41 0.35 3.98
C ILE A 36 19.11 -0.98 4.67
N ALA A 37 20.00 -1.46 5.55
CA ALA A 37 19.77 -2.69 6.30
C ALA A 37 18.53 -2.60 7.20
N TYR A 38 18.27 -1.41 7.73
CA TYR A 38 17.06 -1.13 8.49
C TYR A 38 15.79 -1.20 7.61
N ASP A 39 15.78 -0.53 6.47
CA ASP A 39 14.66 -0.56 5.52
C ASP A 39 14.35 -1.98 5.04
N GLU A 40 15.40 -2.77 4.77
CA GLU A 40 15.29 -4.18 4.40
C GLU A 40 14.66 -5.01 5.53
N ALA A 41 15.13 -4.86 6.78
CA ALA A 41 14.58 -5.56 7.93
C ALA A 41 13.11 -5.21 8.21
N ILE A 42 12.71 -3.95 8.05
CA ILE A 42 11.32 -3.50 8.20
C ILE A 42 10.45 -4.08 7.09
N THR A 43 10.89 -3.99 5.84
CA THR A 43 10.17 -4.51 4.67
C THR A 43 10.01 -6.03 4.74
N GLU A 44 11.05 -6.75 5.17
CA GLU A 44 11.02 -8.19 5.40
C GLU A 44 10.05 -8.56 6.52
N SER A 45 10.08 -7.83 7.64
CA SER A 45 9.16 -8.04 8.77
C SER A 45 7.70 -7.85 8.35
N GLN A 46 7.39 -6.78 7.62
CA GLN A 46 6.04 -6.53 7.10
C GLN A 46 5.59 -7.67 6.17
N SER A 47 6.46 -8.08 5.24
CA SER A 47 6.17 -9.18 4.30
C SER A 47 5.90 -10.49 5.03
N LYS A 48 6.72 -10.83 6.03
CA LYS A 48 6.53 -12.01 6.88
C LYS A 48 5.23 -11.93 7.66
N GLN A 49 4.85 -10.78 8.19
CA GLN A 49 3.57 -10.61 8.90
C GLN A 49 2.35 -10.85 8.02
N LEU A 50 2.38 -10.42 6.76
CA LEU A 50 1.32 -10.74 5.80
C LEU A 50 1.21 -12.26 5.61
N LEU A 51 2.34 -12.94 5.38
CA LEU A 51 2.36 -14.42 5.23
C LEU A 51 1.91 -15.15 6.50
N VAL A 52 2.33 -14.69 7.69
CA VAL A 52 1.86 -15.24 8.98
C VAL A 52 0.34 -15.15 9.06
N ASN A 53 -0.22 -14.00 8.69
CA ASN A 53 -1.65 -13.77 8.82
C ASN A 53 -2.47 -14.50 7.76
N ILE A 54 -1.92 -14.74 6.57
CA ILE A 54 -2.50 -15.67 5.59
C ILE A 54 -2.51 -17.10 6.17
N ALA A 55 -1.42 -17.55 6.79
CA ALA A 55 -1.38 -18.84 7.47
C ALA A 55 -2.40 -18.91 8.62
N ARG A 56 -2.53 -17.86 9.43
CA ARG A 56 -3.56 -17.79 10.48
C ARG A 56 -4.97 -17.89 9.91
N ALA A 57 -5.26 -17.16 8.83
CA ALA A 57 -6.54 -17.24 8.12
C ALA A 57 -6.84 -18.67 7.66
N GLN A 58 -5.87 -19.38 7.07
CA GLN A 58 -6.03 -20.79 6.68
C GLN A 58 -6.42 -21.68 7.87
N HIS A 59 -5.86 -21.42 9.06
CA HIS A 59 -6.14 -22.19 10.28
C HIS A 59 -7.29 -21.61 11.12
N HIS A 60 -8.12 -20.71 10.56
CA HIS A 60 -9.23 -20.04 11.25
C HIS A 60 -8.82 -19.32 12.54
N GLN A 61 -7.59 -18.80 12.59
CA GLN A 61 -7.05 -18.05 13.72
C GLN A 61 -7.26 -16.54 13.53
N PRO A 62 -7.41 -15.78 14.64
CA PRO A 62 -7.52 -14.33 14.58
C PRO A 62 -6.32 -13.68 13.89
N ILE A 63 -6.59 -12.74 12.99
CA ILE A 63 -5.58 -11.91 12.33
C ILE A 63 -4.97 -10.94 13.35
N HIS A 64 -3.65 -10.85 13.36
CA HIS A 64 -2.92 -9.99 14.29
C HIS A 64 -1.66 -9.41 13.66
N PHE A 65 -1.48 -8.09 13.78
CA PHE A 65 -0.30 -7.38 13.30
C PHE A 65 0.50 -6.78 14.47
N THR A 66 1.82 -6.93 14.41
CA THR A 66 2.72 -6.39 15.43
C THR A 66 3.63 -5.36 14.77
N GLY A 67 3.59 -4.11 15.20
CA GLY A 67 4.42 -3.07 14.63
C GLY A 67 5.84 -3.12 15.20
N VAL A 68 6.81 -2.63 14.43
CA VAL A 68 8.07 -2.17 14.99
C VAL A 68 7.90 -0.65 15.17
N SER A 69 7.81 -0.18 16.41
CA SER A 69 7.49 1.22 16.72
C SER A 69 8.70 2.14 16.57
N ASN A 70 9.89 1.64 16.88
CA ASN A 70 11.15 2.34 16.70
C ASN A 70 12.33 1.37 16.80
N VAL A 71 13.41 1.61 16.06
CA VAL A 71 14.70 0.93 16.26
C VAL A 71 15.77 1.98 16.52
N ALA A 72 16.33 1.96 17.73
CA ALA A 72 17.42 2.85 18.11
C ALA A 72 18.74 2.06 18.08
N ALA A 73 19.64 2.40 17.15
CA ALA A 73 20.99 1.83 17.12
C ALA A 73 21.93 2.66 18.02
N THR A 74 22.40 2.07 19.12
CA THR A 74 23.47 2.66 19.94
C THR A 74 24.82 2.07 19.55
N PHE A 75 25.73 2.91 19.09
CA PHE A 75 27.12 2.53 18.80
C PHE A 75 28.01 2.90 20.00
N ASP A 76 28.60 1.90 20.65
CA ASP A 76 29.59 2.08 21.71
C ASP A 76 31.00 1.90 21.13
N PHE A 77 31.72 3.01 20.97
CA PHE A 77 33.11 3.03 20.54
C PHE A 77 34.00 3.14 21.77
N ARG A 78 34.68 2.05 22.14
CA ARG A 78 35.63 2.06 23.26
C ARG A 78 37.05 2.04 22.71
N PHE A 79 37.77 3.12 22.99
CA PHE A 79 39.19 3.20 22.72
C PHE A 79 39.94 3.08 24.04
N THR A 80 40.61 1.96 24.25
CA THR A 80 41.39 1.71 25.48
C THR A 80 42.86 1.89 25.16
N ALA A 81 43.48 2.89 25.78
CA ALA A 81 44.91 3.08 25.79
C ALA A 81 45.43 2.78 27.20
N GLY A 82 46.31 1.79 27.30
CA GLY A 82 46.89 1.33 28.55
C GLY A 82 48.40 1.15 28.43
N ALA A 83 49.04 0.94 29.58
CA ALA A 83 50.47 0.75 29.67
C ALA A 83 50.70 -0.49 30.55
N THR A 84 51.33 -1.52 30.00
CA THR A 84 51.61 -2.77 30.71
C THR A 84 53.12 -3.02 30.75
N PRO A 85 53.66 -3.47 31.89
CA PRO A 85 55.06 -3.82 31.99
C PRO A 85 55.37 -5.05 31.10
N ALA A 86 56.49 -5.01 30.40
CA ALA A 86 56.93 -6.13 29.56
C ALA A 86 57.13 -7.40 30.40
N LEU A 87 56.47 -8.50 30.02
CA LEU A 87 56.49 -9.79 30.74
C LEU A 87 57.78 -10.61 30.57
N THR A 88 58.78 -10.09 29.84
CA THR A 88 60.01 -10.81 29.52
C THR A 88 61.24 -10.19 30.20
N GLY A 89 61.73 -10.86 31.26
CA GLY A 89 63.14 -10.96 31.69
C GLY A 89 63.92 -9.70 32.14
N ASP A 90 64.36 -9.70 33.40
CA ASP A 90 65.46 -8.96 34.08
C ASP A 90 65.93 -7.61 33.52
N ALA A 91 64.99 -6.71 33.24
CA ALA A 91 65.10 -5.26 33.37
C ALA A 91 63.69 -4.65 33.22
N SER A 92 62.81 -4.92 34.19
CA SER A 92 61.42 -4.44 34.17
C SER A 92 61.33 -2.93 34.44
N ARG A 93 61.68 -2.12 33.44
CA ARG A 93 61.39 -0.67 33.39
C ARG A 93 60.76 -0.22 32.08
N THR A 94 60.53 -1.15 31.14
CA THR A 94 59.93 -0.84 29.84
C THR A 94 58.42 -1.01 29.91
N ILE A 95 57.71 0.11 29.90
CA ILE A 95 56.26 0.18 29.79
C ILE A 95 55.90 0.06 28.32
N LEU A 96 55.14 -0.98 27.96
CA LEU A 96 54.65 -1.18 26.60
C LEU A 96 53.25 -0.55 26.48
N PRO A 97 53.02 0.30 25.46
CA PRO A 97 51.69 0.81 25.18
C PRO A 97 50.81 -0.33 24.64
N VAL A 98 49.61 -0.47 25.19
CA VAL A 98 48.55 -1.30 24.63
C VAL A 98 47.45 -0.38 24.14
N ILE A 99 47.15 -0.48 22.85
CA ILE A 99 46.06 0.24 22.20
C ILE A 99 45.08 -0.82 21.72
N GLY A 100 43.87 -0.81 22.27
CA GLY A 100 42.76 -1.65 21.84
C GLY A 100 41.60 -0.78 21.39
N GLY A 101 40.98 -1.14 20.27
CA GLY A 101 39.71 -0.56 19.84
C GLY A 101 38.65 -1.66 19.84
N SER A 102 37.50 -1.39 20.45
CA SER A 102 36.31 -2.22 20.26
C SER A 102 35.14 -1.35 19.79
N VAL A 103 34.37 -1.90 18.86
CA VAL A 103 33.10 -1.34 18.40
C VAL A 103 32.03 -2.34 18.78
N ALA A 104 31.07 -1.92 19.61
CA ALA A 104 29.91 -2.73 19.95
C ALA A 104 28.64 -2.01 19.48
N GLU A 105 27.84 -2.70 18.67
CA GLU A 105 26.53 -2.22 18.23
C GLU A 105 25.46 -2.91 19.09
N ASN A 106 24.68 -2.13 19.84
CA ASN A 106 23.57 -2.64 20.64
C ASN A 106 22.28 -1.97 20.14
N PRO A 107 21.62 -2.52 19.10
CA PRO A 107 20.36 -1.99 18.63
C PRO A 107 19.25 -2.33 19.63
N THR A 108 18.53 -1.31 20.10
CA THR A 108 17.31 -1.48 20.88
C THR A 108 16.13 -1.46 19.92
N ILE A 109 15.52 -2.62 19.70
CA ILE A 109 14.32 -2.77 18.88
C ILE A 109 13.11 -2.61 19.79
N SER A 110 12.34 -1.52 19.62
CA SER A 110 11.05 -1.35 20.26
C SER A 110 9.98 -1.98 19.38
N ILE A 111 9.39 -3.07 19.85
CA ILE A 111 8.27 -3.75 19.21
C ILE A 111 7.02 -3.34 19.97
N ALA A 112 6.14 -2.60 19.32
CA ALA A 112 4.82 -2.28 19.86
C ALA A 112 3.78 -2.96 18.98
N PRO A 113 2.89 -3.78 19.56
CA PRO A 113 1.72 -4.26 18.83
C PRO A 113 1.00 -3.09 18.13
N ILE A 114 0.48 -3.31 16.91
CA ILE A 114 -0.44 -2.35 16.30
C ILE A 114 -1.78 -2.58 17.00
N GLU A 115 -1.87 -2.06 18.22
CA GLU A 115 -3.03 -2.19 19.10
C GLU A 115 -3.87 -0.91 19.06
N GLY A 116 -5.19 -1.10 19.21
CA GLY A 116 -6.17 -0.01 19.26
C GLY A 116 -7.45 -0.35 18.54
N GLU A 117 -8.58 0.10 19.09
CA GLU A 117 -9.91 -0.06 18.49
C GLU A 117 -9.95 0.49 17.05
N GLU A 118 -9.27 1.61 16.81
CA GLU A 118 -9.18 2.26 15.50
C GLU A 118 -8.52 1.39 14.43
N PHE A 119 -7.42 0.68 14.76
CA PHE A 119 -6.79 -0.23 13.81
C PHE A 119 -7.69 -1.43 13.51
N THR A 120 -8.26 -2.05 14.55
CA THR A 120 -9.21 -3.17 14.39
C THR A 120 -10.40 -2.76 13.54
N LYS A 121 -10.96 -1.58 13.78
CA LYS A 121 -12.05 -1.02 12.99
C LYS A 121 -11.66 -0.85 11.53
N ARG A 122 -10.49 -0.25 11.23
CA ARG A 122 -9.99 -0.10 9.84
C ARG A 122 -9.74 -1.45 9.16
N LEU A 123 -9.17 -2.41 9.89
CA LEU A 123 -8.88 -3.76 9.41
C LEU A 123 -10.16 -4.52 9.02
N LEU A 124 -11.25 -4.30 9.76
CA LEU A 124 -12.55 -4.96 9.56
C LEU A 124 -13.50 -4.18 8.64
N THR A 125 -13.30 -2.88 8.45
CA THR A 125 -14.14 -2.05 7.58
C THR A 125 -13.80 -2.33 6.12
N PRO A 126 -14.81 -2.59 5.26
CA PRO A 126 -14.59 -2.67 3.82
C PRO A 126 -13.88 -1.45 3.24
N PHE A 127 -13.06 -1.66 2.20
CA PHE A 127 -12.40 -0.53 1.54
C PHE A 127 -13.43 0.44 0.93
N HIS A 128 -13.10 1.72 0.94
CA HIS A 128 -13.86 2.73 0.18
C HIS A 128 -13.47 2.69 -1.29
N GLU A 129 -14.43 2.95 -2.18
CA GLU A 129 -14.22 2.98 -3.63
C GLU A 129 -13.03 3.84 -4.06
N ALA A 130 -12.81 5.00 -3.41
CA ALA A 130 -11.70 5.90 -3.71
C ALA A 130 -10.32 5.22 -3.65
N LYS A 131 -10.14 4.20 -2.79
CA LYS A 131 -8.89 3.44 -2.72
C LYS A 131 -8.69 2.56 -3.96
N LEU A 132 -9.75 1.92 -4.47
CA LEU A 132 -9.71 1.15 -5.71
C LEU A 132 -9.41 2.09 -6.90
N THR A 133 -10.10 3.23 -6.96
CA THR A 133 -9.92 4.25 -8.01
C THR A 133 -8.47 4.74 -8.07
N LEU A 134 -7.85 5.01 -6.92
CA LEU A 134 -6.45 5.41 -6.83
C LEU A 134 -5.52 4.35 -7.43
N LEU A 135 -5.74 3.08 -7.10
CA LEU A 135 -4.91 1.95 -7.55
C LEU A 135 -5.07 1.70 -9.05
N LEU A 136 -6.30 1.79 -9.58
CA LEU A 136 -6.56 1.69 -11.02
C LEU A 136 -5.87 2.81 -11.81
N ARG A 137 -5.86 4.05 -11.29
CA ARG A 137 -5.15 5.19 -11.90
C ARG A 137 -3.63 5.04 -11.91
N GLN A 138 -3.08 4.18 -11.05
CA GLN A 138 -1.65 3.84 -11.05
C GLN A 138 -1.31 2.75 -12.09
N GLY A 139 -2.29 2.28 -12.86
CA GLY A 139 -2.10 1.28 -13.90
C GLY A 139 -2.04 -0.15 -13.37
N ILE A 140 -2.57 -0.41 -12.16
CA ILE A 140 -2.71 -1.78 -11.66
C ILE A 140 -3.84 -2.47 -12.43
N ASP A 141 -3.63 -3.75 -12.74
CA ASP A 141 -4.61 -4.59 -13.44
C ASP A 141 -5.91 -4.69 -12.63
N ILE A 142 -7.04 -4.37 -13.28
CA ILE A 142 -8.37 -4.44 -12.69
C ILE A 142 -8.74 -5.88 -12.31
N ASP A 143 -8.22 -6.89 -13.03
CA ASP A 143 -8.41 -8.30 -12.74
C ASP A 143 -7.88 -8.64 -11.35
N LEU A 144 -6.60 -8.33 -11.14
CA LEU A 144 -5.93 -8.57 -9.86
C LEU A 144 -6.59 -7.77 -8.72
N LEU A 145 -6.91 -6.50 -8.97
CA LEU A 145 -7.56 -5.64 -7.98
C LEU A 145 -8.92 -6.17 -7.55
N LEU A 146 -9.81 -6.49 -8.50
CA LEU A 146 -11.16 -6.95 -8.17
C LEU A 146 -11.13 -8.35 -7.54
N ARG A 147 -10.26 -9.26 -8.00
CA ARG A 147 -10.12 -10.58 -7.36
C ARG A 147 -9.69 -10.49 -5.90
N LEU A 148 -8.80 -9.56 -5.58
CA LEU A 148 -8.35 -9.36 -4.21
C LEU A 148 -9.39 -8.58 -3.40
N MET A 149 -9.83 -7.43 -3.92
CA MET A 149 -10.61 -6.44 -3.18
C MET A 149 -12.12 -6.67 -3.23
N ALA A 150 -12.70 -7.28 -4.26
CA ALA A 150 -14.15 -7.46 -4.35
C ALA A 150 -14.61 -8.77 -3.69
N LYS A 151 -15.64 -8.65 -2.85
CA LYS A 151 -16.30 -9.75 -2.14
C LYS A 151 -17.33 -10.43 -3.02
N GLU A 152 -18.11 -9.64 -3.73
CA GLU A 152 -19.19 -10.09 -4.57
C GLU A 152 -19.43 -9.06 -5.68
N LEU A 153 -19.90 -9.58 -6.81
CA LEU A 153 -20.44 -8.84 -7.93
C LEU A 153 -21.96 -8.81 -7.77
N ARG A 154 -22.58 -7.65 -7.99
CA ARG A 154 -24.03 -7.47 -8.00
C ARG A 154 -24.44 -7.01 -9.38
N VAL A 155 -25.21 -7.81 -10.11
CA VAL A 155 -25.64 -7.46 -11.47
C VAL A 155 -27.11 -7.10 -11.46
N ASN A 156 -27.44 -5.97 -12.08
CA ASN A 156 -28.81 -5.52 -12.23
C ASN A 156 -29.49 -6.26 -13.39
N GLN A 157 -30.64 -6.86 -13.11
CA GLN A 157 -31.49 -7.57 -14.07
C GLN A 157 -32.91 -6.99 -14.02
N SER A 158 -33.76 -7.40 -14.98
CA SER A 158 -35.13 -6.89 -15.10
C SER A 158 -36.02 -7.18 -13.90
N ASP A 159 -35.71 -8.23 -13.12
CA ASP A 159 -36.46 -8.72 -11.96
C ASP A 159 -35.80 -8.40 -10.61
N GLY A 160 -34.64 -7.74 -10.61
CA GLY A 160 -33.92 -7.33 -9.40
C GLY A 160 -32.40 -7.40 -9.56
N THR A 161 -31.69 -7.40 -8.44
CA THR A 161 -30.22 -7.49 -8.40
C THR A 161 -29.80 -8.88 -7.94
N ILE A 162 -28.96 -9.57 -8.73
CA ILE A 162 -28.40 -10.88 -8.36
C ILE A 162 -26.96 -10.68 -7.87
N ALA A 163 -26.62 -11.30 -6.73
CA ALA A 163 -25.28 -11.27 -6.15
C ALA A 163 -24.52 -12.58 -6.45
N TYR A 164 -23.33 -12.44 -7.04
CA TYR A 164 -22.39 -13.51 -7.37
C TYR A 164 -21.14 -13.37 -6.52
N ARG A 165 -20.83 -14.36 -5.68
CA ARG A 165 -19.73 -14.25 -4.71
C ARG A 165 -18.39 -14.56 -5.37
N ASN A 166 -17.38 -13.80 -4.98
CA ASN A 166 -15.99 -14.17 -5.21
C ASN A 166 -15.58 -15.22 -4.16
N ASN A 167 -16.12 -16.44 -4.30
CA ASN A 167 -15.79 -17.60 -3.48
C ASN A 167 -15.71 -18.83 -4.41
N PRO A 168 -14.53 -19.46 -4.58
CA PRO A 168 -14.36 -20.64 -5.44
C PRO A 168 -15.27 -21.84 -5.13
N SER A 169 -15.76 -21.98 -3.89
CA SER A 169 -16.72 -23.02 -3.51
C SER A 169 -18.11 -22.80 -4.11
N ASP A 170 -18.50 -21.55 -4.36
CA ASP A 170 -19.73 -21.18 -5.07
C ASP A 170 -19.47 -21.18 -6.58
N LYS A 171 -19.57 -22.35 -7.22
CA LYS A 171 -19.20 -22.53 -8.63
C LYS A 171 -19.85 -21.52 -9.58
N ALA A 172 -21.18 -21.38 -9.50
CA ALA A 172 -21.92 -20.49 -10.39
C ALA A 172 -21.64 -19.01 -10.08
N GLY A 173 -21.57 -18.66 -8.79
CA GLY A 173 -21.18 -17.33 -8.33
C GLY A 173 -19.79 -16.92 -8.80
N TYR A 174 -18.81 -17.79 -8.56
CA TYR A 174 -17.42 -17.56 -8.90
C TYR A 174 -17.18 -17.51 -10.40
N GLU A 175 -17.82 -18.39 -11.18
CA GLU A 175 -17.75 -18.37 -12.63
C GLU A 175 -18.24 -17.04 -13.21
N MET A 176 -19.42 -16.57 -12.76
CA MET A 176 -19.95 -15.29 -13.21
C MET A 176 -19.08 -14.12 -12.76
N PHE A 177 -18.64 -14.11 -11.49
CA PHE A 177 -17.72 -13.10 -10.97
C PHE A 177 -16.45 -13.01 -11.83
N ARG A 178 -15.78 -14.15 -12.06
CA ARG A 178 -14.55 -14.24 -12.85
C ARG A 178 -14.76 -13.79 -14.30
N ARG A 179 -15.87 -14.17 -14.93
CA ARG A 179 -16.18 -13.71 -16.31
C ARG A 179 -16.32 -12.21 -16.42
N VAL A 180 -17.02 -11.55 -15.48
CA VAL A 180 -17.16 -10.09 -15.50
C VAL A 180 -15.84 -9.39 -15.19
N VAL A 181 -15.05 -9.93 -14.26
CA VAL A 181 -13.72 -9.36 -13.99
C VAL A 181 -12.81 -9.48 -15.23
N LEU A 182 -12.79 -10.64 -15.90
CA LEU A 182 -12.06 -10.83 -17.16
C LEU A 182 -12.57 -9.91 -18.28
N HIS A 183 -13.88 -9.62 -18.30
CA HIS A 183 -14.46 -8.67 -19.25
C HIS A 183 -13.92 -7.25 -19.04
N LEU A 184 -13.87 -6.79 -17.80
CA LEU A 184 -13.30 -5.48 -17.46
C LEU A 184 -11.80 -5.41 -17.74
N SER A 185 -11.06 -6.48 -17.45
CA SER A 185 -9.64 -6.61 -17.79
C SER A 185 -9.41 -6.53 -19.30
N ALA A 186 -10.20 -7.26 -20.09
CA ALA A 186 -10.14 -7.16 -21.55
C ALA A 186 -10.43 -5.73 -22.04
N ILE A 187 -11.36 -4.99 -21.42
CA ILE A 187 -11.61 -3.57 -21.77
C ILE A 187 -10.40 -2.69 -21.39
N GLN A 188 -9.74 -2.97 -20.26
CA GLN A 188 -8.53 -2.27 -19.81
C GLN A 188 -7.36 -2.51 -20.77
N ASP A 189 -7.14 -3.75 -21.20
CA ASP A 189 -6.08 -4.14 -22.15
C ASP A 189 -6.20 -3.39 -23.49
N HIS A 190 -7.42 -3.04 -23.87
CA HIS A 190 -7.73 -2.25 -25.07
C HIS A 190 -7.74 -0.73 -24.81
N ASN A 191 -7.23 -0.26 -23.66
CA ASN A 191 -7.19 1.15 -23.24
C ASN A 191 -8.55 1.86 -23.32
N SER A 192 -9.64 1.11 -23.13
CA SER A 192 -11.02 1.61 -23.24
C SER A 192 -11.76 1.60 -21.90
N LEU A 193 -11.05 1.32 -20.81
CA LEU A 193 -11.59 1.34 -19.45
C LEU A 193 -11.46 2.73 -18.84
N TYR A 194 -12.58 3.35 -18.52
CA TYR A 194 -12.63 4.65 -17.87
C TYR A 194 -13.01 4.48 -16.39
N VAL A 195 -12.25 5.12 -15.51
CA VAL A 195 -12.44 5.06 -14.05
C VAL A 195 -12.47 6.50 -13.51
N GLU A 196 -13.64 7.12 -13.64
CA GLU A 196 -13.82 8.54 -13.36
C GLU A 196 -14.89 8.80 -12.30
N PRO A 197 -14.65 9.73 -11.36
CA PRO A 197 -15.71 10.23 -10.51
C PRO A 197 -16.70 11.02 -11.35
N LEU A 198 -18.00 10.81 -11.10
CA LEU A 198 -19.03 11.67 -11.67
C LEU A 198 -18.93 13.04 -11.00
N ARG A 199 -18.48 14.07 -11.73
CA ARG A 199 -18.48 15.45 -11.21
C ARG A 199 -19.90 15.99 -11.13
N ILE A 200 -20.32 16.34 -9.91
CA ILE A 200 -21.66 16.81 -9.60
C ILE A 200 -21.63 18.33 -9.48
N GLU A 201 -22.52 19.04 -10.17
CA GLU A 201 -22.84 20.42 -9.85
C GLU A 201 -24.13 20.45 -9.02
N ARG A 202 -24.04 20.76 -7.73
CA ARG A 202 -25.22 21.03 -6.91
C ARG A 202 -25.54 22.52 -6.94
N SER A 203 -26.81 22.85 -7.13
CA SER A 203 -27.30 24.22 -7.15
C SER A 203 -28.36 24.42 -6.08
N TRP A 204 -28.23 25.50 -5.31
CA TRP A 204 -29.22 25.93 -4.32
C TRP A 204 -29.64 27.35 -4.60
N THR A 205 -30.91 27.67 -4.37
CA THR A 205 -31.43 29.03 -4.47
C THR A 205 -31.89 29.48 -3.09
N ILE A 206 -31.34 30.60 -2.60
CA ILE A 206 -31.67 31.16 -1.29
C ILE A 206 -32.11 32.63 -1.43
N PRO A 207 -33.04 33.11 -0.59
CA PRO A 207 -33.42 34.53 -0.57
C PRO A 207 -32.23 35.42 -0.18
N ALA A 208 -32.00 36.50 -0.92
CA ALA A 208 -30.83 37.37 -0.68
C ALA A 208 -30.92 38.16 0.63
N ASP A 209 -32.14 38.45 1.10
CA ASP A 209 -32.40 39.11 2.39
C ASP A 209 -32.09 38.22 3.60
N SER A 210 -32.01 36.90 3.41
CA SER A 210 -31.63 35.94 4.45
C SER A 210 -30.12 35.83 4.68
N VAL A 211 -29.29 36.49 3.85
CA VAL A 211 -27.82 36.37 3.87
C VAL A 211 -27.18 37.65 4.39
N THR A 212 -26.44 37.57 5.49
CA THR A 212 -25.65 38.70 6.01
C THR A 212 -24.40 38.95 5.15
N ALA A 213 -23.75 40.10 5.32
CA ALA A 213 -22.50 40.40 4.61
C ALA A 213 -21.39 39.37 4.94
N GLU A 214 -21.28 38.96 6.20
CA GLU A 214 -20.36 37.91 6.64
C GLU A 214 -20.74 36.55 6.05
N GLY A 215 -22.03 36.23 6.01
CA GLY A 215 -22.56 35.01 5.41
C GLY A 215 -22.27 34.93 3.90
N PHE A 216 -22.42 36.04 3.19
CA PHE A 216 -22.09 36.11 1.76
C PHE A 216 -20.61 35.82 1.51
N LYS A 217 -19.71 36.42 2.30
CA LYS A 217 -18.27 36.16 2.21
C LYS A 217 -17.92 34.69 2.50
N ALA A 218 -18.60 34.06 3.45
CA ALA A 218 -18.41 32.63 3.72
C ALA A 218 -18.89 31.76 2.55
N LEU A 219 -20.02 32.11 1.92
CA LEU A 219 -20.55 31.40 0.75
C LEU A 219 -19.60 31.51 -0.46
N GLU A 220 -19.02 32.68 -0.73
CA GLU A 220 -18.05 32.85 -1.82
C GLU A 220 -16.77 32.02 -1.66
N GLN A 221 -16.42 31.60 -0.44
CA GLN A 221 -15.26 30.73 -0.20
C GLN A 221 -15.50 29.27 -0.63
N GLU A 222 -16.76 28.82 -0.60
CA GLU A 222 -17.11 27.41 -0.84
C GLU A 222 -17.96 27.17 -2.10
N TYR A 223 -18.63 28.20 -2.62
CA TYR A 223 -19.60 28.12 -3.70
C TYR A 223 -19.31 29.18 -4.77
N GLN A 224 -19.65 28.85 -6.02
CA GLN A 224 -19.86 29.87 -7.03
C GLN A 224 -21.21 30.53 -6.76
N VAL A 225 -21.20 31.83 -6.48
CA VAL A 225 -22.40 32.60 -6.12
C VAL A 225 -22.81 33.50 -7.28
N ALA A 226 -24.09 33.45 -7.64
CA ALA A 226 -24.70 34.35 -8.63
C ALA A 226 -25.93 35.03 -8.04
N TYR A 227 -26.05 36.35 -8.20
CA TYR A 227 -27.20 37.12 -7.73
C TYR A 227 -28.23 37.33 -8.83
N ASP A 228 -29.49 37.01 -8.55
CA ASP A 228 -30.63 37.36 -9.40
C ASP A 228 -31.35 38.58 -8.80
N ALA A 229 -31.23 39.72 -9.50
CA ALA A 229 -31.83 40.98 -9.07
C ALA A 229 -33.35 41.03 -9.23
N LYS A 230 -33.92 40.23 -10.13
CA LYS A 230 -35.38 40.20 -10.40
C LYS A 230 -36.10 39.47 -9.28
N ASP A 231 -35.57 38.31 -8.90
CA ASP A 231 -36.18 37.46 -7.88
C ASP A 231 -35.60 37.70 -6.49
N LYS A 232 -34.56 38.57 -6.38
CA LYS A 232 -33.83 38.88 -5.15
C LYS A 232 -33.29 37.62 -4.46
N THR A 233 -32.69 36.72 -5.23
CA THR A 233 -32.13 35.46 -4.72
C THR A 233 -30.65 35.32 -5.06
N PHE A 234 -29.93 34.53 -4.25
CA PHE A 234 -28.62 34.00 -4.62
C PHE A 234 -28.77 32.56 -5.11
N THR A 235 -28.13 32.27 -6.24
CA THR A 235 -27.89 30.91 -6.71
C THR A 235 -26.47 30.50 -6.30
N LEU A 236 -26.36 29.44 -5.51
CA LEU A 236 -25.12 28.85 -5.06
C LEU A 236 -24.83 27.59 -5.85
N ARG A 237 -23.64 27.45 -6.42
CA ARG A 237 -23.22 26.25 -7.16
C ARG A 237 -21.95 25.67 -6.55
N LYS A 238 -21.94 24.37 -6.26
CA LYS A 238 -20.76 23.65 -5.76
C LYS A 238 -20.50 22.43 -6.62
N GLN A 239 -19.26 22.27 -7.05
CA GLN A 239 -18.80 21.03 -7.66
C GLN A 239 -18.45 20.04 -6.54
N ILE A 240 -19.11 18.89 -6.52
CA ILE A 240 -18.87 17.80 -5.57
C ILE A 240 -18.42 16.58 -6.38
N GLU A 241 -17.44 15.85 -5.88
CA GLU A 241 -17.09 14.55 -6.47
C GLU A 241 -18.15 13.53 -6.06
N GLY A 242 -18.87 12.98 -7.04
CA GLY A 242 -19.75 11.82 -6.87
C GLY A 242 -18.97 10.51 -6.84
N GLY A 243 -19.69 9.40 -6.72
CA GLY A 243 -19.07 8.07 -6.72
C GLY A 243 -18.29 7.79 -8.02
N THR A 244 -17.31 6.89 -7.94
CA THR A 244 -16.52 6.47 -9.11
C THR A 244 -17.31 5.50 -9.97
N LEU A 245 -17.28 5.69 -11.29
CA LEU A 245 -17.88 4.78 -12.24
C LEU A 245 -16.80 4.10 -13.10
N ILE A 246 -16.88 2.77 -13.20
CA ILE A 246 -16.07 1.97 -14.14
C ILE A 246 -16.88 1.77 -15.42
N THR A 247 -16.37 2.24 -16.56
CA THR A 247 -17.14 2.24 -17.82
C THR A 247 -16.27 1.89 -19.02
N ASN A 248 -16.91 1.48 -20.12
CA ASN A 248 -16.24 1.30 -21.42
C ASN A 248 -16.40 2.52 -22.35
N TYR A 249 -16.82 3.66 -21.82
CA TYR A 249 -17.06 4.90 -22.54
C TYR A 249 -16.62 6.09 -21.68
N ASP A 250 -16.29 7.23 -22.28
CA ASP A 250 -15.93 8.42 -21.50
C ASP A 250 -17.19 9.05 -20.86
N PRO A 251 -17.34 9.09 -19.53
CA PRO A 251 -18.51 9.70 -18.90
C PRO A 251 -18.58 11.22 -19.12
N ASN A 252 -17.48 11.87 -19.50
CA ASN A 252 -17.44 13.32 -19.72
C ASN A 252 -18.13 13.74 -21.03
N VAL A 253 -18.27 12.83 -22.01
CA VAL A 253 -18.96 13.13 -23.28
C VAL A 253 -20.48 12.99 -23.17
N LEU A 254 -20.99 12.46 -22.05
CA LEU A 254 -22.42 12.29 -21.83
C LEU A 254 -23.16 13.63 -21.70
N SER A 255 -24.43 13.64 -22.12
CA SER A 255 -25.34 14.76 -21.91
C SER A 255 -25.53 15.04 -20.41
N ARG A 256 -25.96 16.27 -20.08
CA ARG A 256 -26.21 16.65 -18.67
C ARG A 256 -27.29 15.75 -18.05
N GLU A 257 -28.38 15.50 -18.77
CA GLU A 257 -29.48 14.66 -18.32
C GLU A 257 -29.03 13.22 -18.01
N GLU A 258 -28.21 12.66 -18.91
CA GLU A 258 -27.68 11.30 -18.77
C GLU A 258 -26.74 11.19 -17.57
N ARG A 259 -25.87 12.20 -17.35
CA ARG A 259 -25.01 12.27 -16.16
C ARG A 259 -25.81 12.39 -14.88
N THR A 260 -26.86 13.22 -14.85
CA THR A 260 -27.74 13.35 -13.69
C THR A 260 -28.47 12.04 -13.40
N ARG A 261 -28.90 11.29 -14.42
CA ARG A 261 -29.51 9.97 -14.22
C ARG A 261 -28.54 8.97 -13.60
N LEU A 262 -27.35 8.83 -14.17
CA LEU A 262 -26.30 7.95 -13.63
C LEU A 262 -25.91 8.35 -12.20
N GLN A 263 -25.89 9.65 -11.92
CA GLN A 263 -25.65 10.18 -10.58
C GLN A 263 -26.74 9.74 -9.60
N ASN A 264 -28.02 9.92 -9.93
CA ASN A 264 -29.11 9.56 -9.02
C ASN A 264 -29.12 8.05 -8.70
N GLU A 265 -28.71 7.23 -9.67
CA GLU A 265 -28.54 5.79 -9.47
C GLU A 265 -27.31 5.49 -8.58
N ASN A 266 -26.20 6.20 -8.77
CA ASN A 266 -24.97 6.01 -8.01
C ASN A 266 -25.00 6.63 -6.59
N GLU A 267 -25.74 7.71 -6.36
CA GLU A 267 -25.94 8.32 -5.03
C GLU A 267 -26.69 7.38 -4.07
N GLN A 268 -27.41 6.38 -4.59
CA GLN A 268 -28.01 5.30 -3.80
C GLN A 268 -26.99 4.18 -3.46
N GLY A 269 -25.80 4.23 -4.08
CA GLY A 269 -24.71 3.29 -3.86
C GLY A 269 -24.14 3.39 -2.44
N LEU A 270 -23.76 2.23 -1.89
CA LEU A 270 -23.12 2.17 -0.58
C LEU A 270 -21.64 2.60 -0.70
N PRO A 271 -21.03 3.28 0.29
CA PRO A 271 -19.65 3.79 0.21
C PRO A 271 -18.52 2.76 -0.03
N HIS A 272 -18.87 1.47 -0.04
CA HIS A 272 -17.99 0.32 -0.20
C HIS A 272 -18.34 -0.51 -1.44
N ASP A 273 -19.29 -0.04 -2.24
CA ASP A 273 -19.66 -0.64 -3.51
C ASP A 273 -19.09 0.26 -4.62
N VAL A 274 -18.58 -0.35 -5.69
CA VAL A 274 -18.03 0.36 -6.86
C VAL A 274 -18.90 0.02 -8.07
N THR A 275 -19.55 1.03 -8.63
CA THR A 275 -20.46 0.84 -9.76
C THR A 275 -19.71 0.70 -11.08
N PHE A 276 -20.19 -0.19 -11.93
CA PHE A 276 -19.73 -0.31 -13.31
C PHE A 276 -20.91 -0.29 -14.29
N ASP A 277 -20.68 0.27 -15.48
CA ASP A 277 -21.66 0.37 -16.57
C ASP A 277 -20.98 0.14 -17.92
N ILE A 278 -21.25 -1.01 -18.53
CA ILE A 278 -20.72 -1.44 -19.84
C ILE A 278 -21.85 -1.33 -20.86
N ARG A 279 -21.65 -0.46 -21.86
CA ARG A 279 -22.65 -0.13 -22.87
C ARG A 279 -22.33 -0.76 -24.23
N PRO A 280 -23.36 -1.06 -25.04
CA PRO A 280 -23.17 -1.47 -26.43
C PRO A 280 -22.54 -0.33 -27.26
N GLY A 281 -21.88 -0.68 -28.36
CA GLY A 281 -21.25 0.28 -29.28
C GLY A 281 -19.84 0.74 -28.88
N HIS A 282 -19.30 0.21 -27.78
CA HIS A 282 -17.93 0.43 -27.32
C HIS A 282 -17.19 -0.90 -27.17
N VAL A 283 -15.89 -0.88 -26.90
CA VAL A 283 -15.11 -2.11 -26.66
C VAL A 283 -15.72 -2.89 -25.50
N GLY A 284 -15.90 -4.21 -25.70
CA GLY A 284 -16.60 -5.07 -24.74
C GLY A 284 -18.13 -4.89 -24.71
N GLY A 285 -18.71 -4.04 -25.54
CA GLY A 285 -20.14 -3.76 -25.59
C GLY A 285 -21.02 -4.87 -26.15
N ASP A 286 -20.44 -5.96 -26.66
CA ASP A 286 -21.18 -7.16 -27.12
C ASP A 286 -21.80 -7.95 -25.96
N TRP A 287 -21.35 -7.66 -24.73
CA TRP A 287 -21.98 -8.14 -23.49
C TRP A 287 -22.27 -6.96 -22.54
N PRO A 288 -23.32 -6.17 -22.78
CA PRO A 288 -23.63 -5.03 -21.94
C PRO A 288 -24.06 -5.50 -20.54
N LEU A 289 -23.50 -4.86 -19.52
CA LEU A 289 -23.71 -5.21 -18.12
C LEU A 289 -23.64 -3.96 -17.25
N LYS A 290 -24.46 -3.93 -16.20
CA LYS A 290 -24.44 -2.87 -15.19
C LYS A 290 -24.61 -3.46 -13.81
N GLY A 291 -23.89 -2.92 -12.84
CA GLY A 291 -23.92 -3.44 -11.49
C GLY A 291 -22.87 -2.81 -10.59
N ASP A 292 -22.59 -3.49 -9.48
CA ASP A 292 -21.70 -3.02 -8.44
C ASP A 292 -20.76 -4.13 -7.95
N PHE A 293 -19.53 -3.76 -7.64
CA PHE A 293 -18.60 -4.61 -6.88
C PHE A 293 -18.59 -4.19 -5.43
N ARG A 294 -19.00 -5.08 -4.54
CA ARG A 294 -18.88 -4.85 -3.10
C ARG A 294 -17.46 -5.15 -2.65
N LEU A 295 -16.79 -4.18 -2.05
CA LEU A 295 -15.42 -4.34 -1.58
C LEU A 295 -15.33 -5.12 -0.25
N ARG A 296 -14.19 -5.78 -0.06
CA ARG A 296 -13.78 -6.51 1.14
C ARG A 296 -13.06 -5.56 2.09
N SER A 297 -13.02 -5.93 3.36
CA SER A 297 -12.06 -5.38 4.32
C SER A 297 -10.71 -6.08 4.16
N PHE A 298 -9.64 -5.50 4.71
CA PHE A 298 -8.32 -6.13 4.63
C PHE A 298 -8.31 -7.51 5.32
N ASN A 299 -9.01 -7.64 6.46
CA ASN A 299 -9.24 -8.93 7.11
C ASN A 299 -9.87 -9.95 6.15
N ALA A 300 -10.91 -9.57 5.41
CA ALA A 300 -11.58 -10.47 4.48
C ALA A 300 -10.68 -10.87 3.29
N MET A 301 -9.74 -10.02 2.87
CA MET A 301 -8.75 -10.38 1.84
C MET A 301 -7.79 -11.47 2.33
N LEU A 302 -7.28 -11.36 3.57
CA LEU A 302 -6.42 -12.38 4.15
C LEU A 302 -7.14 -13.71 4.33
N ASN A 303 -8.42 -13.67 4.74
CA ASN A 303 -9.26 -14.86 4.82
C ASN A 303 -9.46 -15.51 3.46
N PHE A 304 -9.76 -14.74 2.42
CA PHE A 304 -9.86 -15.26 1.04
C PHE A 304 -8.57 -15.99 0.61
N LEU A 305 -7.41 -15.34 0.78
CA LEU A 305 -6.11 -15.94 0.41
C LEU A 305 -5.78 -17.19 1.25
N GLY A 306 -6.11 -17.16 2.56
CA GLY A 306 -5.88 -18.28 3.47
C GLY A 306 -6.77 -19.49 3.16
N LEU A 307 -8.04 -19.27 2.83
CA LEU A 307 -8.97 -20.34 2.45
C LEU A 307 -8.61 -20.94 1.08
N SER A 308 -8.21 -20.11 0.10
CA SER A 308 -7.81 -20.57 -1.22
C SER A 308 -6.53 -21.42 -1.26
N LEU A 309 -5.76 -21.45 -0.18
CA LEU A 309 -4.60 -22.33 -0.03
C LEU A 309 -4.96 -23.80 0.18
N ALA A 310 -6.14 -24.11 0.75
CA ALA A 310 -6.48 -25.47 1.14
C ALA A 310 -7.96 -25.82 1.01
N GLU A 311 -8.86 -25.01 1.57
CA GLU A 311 -10.29 -25.34 1.69
C GLU A 311 -11.08 -24.97 0.42
N GLU A 312 -10.77 -23.82 -0.17
CA GLU A 312 -11.53 -23.22 -1.28
C GLU A 312 -10.61 -22.90 -2.47
N PRO A 313 -9.92 -23.89 -3.08
CA PRO A 313 -8.93 -23.64 -4.12
C PRO A 313 -9.55 -22.97 -5.35
N GLU A 314 -8.91 -21.89 -5.80
CA GLU A 314 -9.26 -21.23 -7.05
C GLU A 314 -9.06 -22.17 -8.24
N HIS A 315 -9.95 -22.08 -9.22
CA HIS A 315 -9.92 -22.90 -10.43
C HIS A 315 -10.09 -22.05 -11.68
N HIS A 316 -9.68 -22.61 -12.82
CA HIS A 316 -9.68 -21.91 -14.09
C HIS A 316 -11.10 -21.58 -14.53
N ILE A 317 -11.32 -20.35 -14.98
CA ILE A 317 -12.57 -19.89 -15.59
C ILE A 317 -12.22 -19.25 -16.93
N GLU A 318 -12.86 -19.74 -17.98
CA GLU A 318 -12.76 -19.15 -19.32
C GLU A 318 -13.54 -17.83 -19.39
N LYS A 319 -13.03 -16.90 -20.21
CA LYS A 319 -13.75 -15.66 -20.53
C LYS A 319 -15.10 -15.97 -21.19
N ASP A 320 -16.02 -15.02 -21.11
CA ASP A 320 -17.26 -15.14 -21.87
C ASP A 320 -16.95 -14.95 -23.37
N HIS A 321 -17.56 -15.77 -24.23
CA HIS A 321 -17.34 -15.74 -25.67
C HIS A 321 -17.68 -14.39 -26.32
N ARG A 322 -18.51 -13.56 -25.68
CA ARG A 322 -18.89 -12.22 -26.14
C ARG A 322 -17.85 -11.14 -25.79
N THR A 323 -16.84 -11.46 -24.98
CA THR A 323 -15.86 -10.48 -24.54
C THR A 323 -14.60 -10.50 -25.42
N PRO A 324 -13.88 -9.38 -25.54
CA PRO A 324 -12.60 -9.34 -26.23
C PRO A 324 -11.57 -10.32 -25.64
N GLU A 325 -10.47 -10.52 -26.33
CA GLU A 325 -9.33 -11.26 -25.79
C GLU A 325 -8.71 -10.53 -24.59
N VAL A 326 -8.21 -11.31 -23.63
CA VAL A 326 -7.53 -10.83 -22.43
C VAL A 326 -6.05 -11.19 -22.51
N MET A 327 -5.17 -10.31 -22.05
CA MET A 327 -3.72 -10.53 -22.11
C MET A 327 -3.26 -11.68 -21.21
N GLU A 328 -3.79 -11.77 -19.98
CA GLU A 328 -3.47 -12.82 -19.03
C GLU A 328 -4.73 -13.30 -18.28
N ASN A 329 -4.82 -14.60 -18.00
CA ASN A 329 -5.91 -15.17 -17.18
C ASN A 329 -5.34 -16.24 -16.24
N PRO A 330 -4.62 -15.83 -15.19
CA PRO A 330 -4.09 -16.77 -14.21
C PRO A 330 -5.23 -17.42 -13.41
N VAL A 331 -5.02 -18.67 -13.00
CA VAL A 331 -6.00 -19.40 -12.19
C VAL A 331 -6.14 -18.77 -10.80
N LYS A 332 -5.01 -18.50 -10.15
CA LYS A 332 -4.97 -18.02 -8.76
C LYS A 332 -4.79 -16.51 -8.71
N THR A 333 -5.46 -15.86 -7.76
CA THR A 333 -5.24 -14.45 -7.42
C THR A 333 -3.81 -14.22 -6.97
N MET A 334 -3.25 -15.13 -6.17
CA MET A 334 -1.83 -15.19 -5.83
C MET A 334 -1.44 -16.63 -5.57
N ASP A 335 -0.45 -17.16 -6.31
CA ASP A 335 0.02 -18.52 -6.08
C ASP A 335 0.92 -18.59 -4.83
N LEU A 336 0.40 -19.25 -3.81
CA LEU A 336 1.07 -19.47 -2.54
C LEU A 336 1.48 -20.95 -2.42
N ILE A 337 2.72 -21.17 -2.01
CA ILE A 337 3.33 -22.48 -1.82
C ILE A 337 3.26 -22.84 -0.33
N LEU A 338 2.72 -24.02 -0.05
CA LEU A 338 2.77 -24.66 1.26
C LEU A 338 3.71 -25.87 1.18
N SER A 339 4.79 -25.86 1.96
CA SER A 339 5.77 -26.95 1.96
C SER A 339 6.22 -27.32 3.37
N SER A 340 6.48 -28.60 3.62
CA SER A 340 7.07 -29.08 4.88
C SER A 340 8.57 -28.78 4.99
N SER A 341 9.23 -28.47 3.87
CA SER A 341 10.66 -28.14 3.79
C SER A 341 10.87 -26.70 3.31
N ALA A 342 12.00 -26.09 3.69
CA ALA A 342 12.33 -24.74 3.25
C ALA A 342 12.45 -24.69 1.71
N PRO A 343 11.63 -23.88 1.02
CA PRO A 343 11.75 -23.75 -0.43
C PRO A 343 13.05 -23.03 -0.79
N SER A 344 13.71 -23.50 -1.84
CA SER A 344 14.95 -22.90 -2.35
C SER A 344 14.65 -21.86 -3.42
N GLY A 345 15.41 -20.76 -3.44
CA GLY A 345 15.31 -19.72 -4.48
C GLY A 345 14.07 -18.82 -4.39
N LEU A 346 13.38 -18.78 -3.25
CA LEU A 346 12.26 -17.87 -3.00
C LEU A 346 12.64 -16.83 -1.93
N ASP A 347 12.33 -15.57 -2.21
CA ASP A 347 12.67 -14.45 -1.32
C ASP A 347 11.56 -14.16 -0.29
N LEU A 348 10.31 -14.51 -0.62
CA LEU A 348 9.12 -14.26 0.21
C LEU A 348 8.69 -15.55 0.91
N VAL A 349 9.37 -15.89 2.01
CA VAL A 349 9.17 -17.16 2.74
C VAL A 349 9.01 -16.90 4.24
N MET A 350 8.10 -17.63 4.87
CA MET A 350 7.89 -17.61 6.31
C MET A 350 7.48 -19.00 6.83
N LYS A 351 8.01 -19.41 7.99
CA LYS A 351 7.64 -20.69 8.63
C LYS A 351 6.57 -20.48 9.70
N SER A 352 5.40 -21.10 9.54
CA SER A 352 4.26 -21.05 10.46
C SER A 352 3.62 -22.43 10.57
N HIS A 353 3.05 -22.79 11.73
CA HIS A 353 2.28 -24.04 11.88
C HIS A 353 3.03 -25.30 11.39
N GLY A 354 4.36 -25.35 11.56
CA GLY A 354 5.19 -26.46 11.10
C GLY A 354 5.50 -26.49 9.60
N ASN A 355 4.92 -25.60 8.79
CA ASN A 355 5.12 -25.52 7.34
C ASN A 355 5.75 -24.18 6.92
N TYR A 356 6.33 -24.17 5.72
CA TYR A 356 6.79 -22.99 5.03
C TYR A 356 5.68 -22.48 4.09
N TYR A 357 5.37 -21.20 4.24
CA TYR A 357 4.48 -20.43 3.39
C TYR A 357 5.33 -19.51 2.53
N ALA A 358 5.13 -19.55 1.22
CA ALA A 358 5.89 -18.72 0.30
C ALA A 358 5.03 -18.22 -0.86
N VAL A 359 5.37 -17.05 -1.41
CA VAL A 359 4.80 -16.61 -2.69
C VAL A 359 5.58 -17.29 -3.82
N ASN A 360 4.89 -17.91 -4.78
CA ASN A 360 5.54 -18.50 -5.94
C ASN A 360 6.03 -17.38 -6.87
N THR A 361 7.28 -16.98 -6.69
CA THR A 361 7.91 -15.90 -7.45
C THR A 361 8.78 -16.39 -8.59
N THR A 362 8.56 -17.63 -9.02
CA THR A 362 9.29 -18.31 -10.11
C THR A 362 8.33 -18.80 -11.19
N GLY A 363 8.86 -19.10 -12.37
CA GLY A 363 8.06 -19.58 -13.50
C GLY A 363 7.26 -18.48 -14.22
N PRO A 364 6.35 -18.86 -15.14
CA PRO A 364 5.69 -17.92 -16.05
C PRO A 364 4.76 -16.92 -15.36
N GLN A 365 4.21 -17.25 -14.19
CA GLN A 365 3.31 -16.39 -13.41
C GLN A 365 4.04 -15.59 -12.30
N ALA A 366 5.38 -15.59 -12.30
CA ALA A 366 6.17 -14.92 -11.27
C ALA A 366 5.85 -13.42 -11.16
N ARG A 367 5.67 -12.73 -12.30
CA ARG A 367 5.34 -11.30 -12.32
C ARG A 367 3.98 -11.04 -11.68
N TRP A 368 2.95 -11.79 -12.08
CA TRP A 368 1.61 -11.70 -11.50
C TRP A 368 1.63 -11.87 -9.97
N ASN A 369 2.30 -12.92 -9.49
CA ASN A 369 2.36 -13.22 -8.06
C ASN A 369 3.12 -12.14 -7.26
N ARG A 370 4.19 -11.56 -7.84
CA ARG A 370 4.92 -10.44 -7.22
C ARG A 370 4.06 -9.18 -7.15
N GLU A 371 3.33 -8.84 -8.22
CA GLU A 371 2.41 -7.70 -8.21
C GLU A 371 1.22 -7.93 -7.26
N ALA A 372 0.69 -9.15 -7.17
CA ALA A 372 -0.35 -9.51 -6.20
C ALA A 372 0.10 -9.29 -4.75
N PHE A 373 1.31 -9.75 -4.41
CA PHE A 373 1.86 -9.56 -3.07
C PHE A 373 2.17 -8.08 -2.77
N LYS A 374 2.71 -7.35 -3.76
CA LYS A 374 2.95 -5.91 -3.67
C LYS A 374 1.65 -5.14 -3.44
N LEU A 375 0.59 -5.46 -4.18
CA LEU A 375 -0.74 -4.88 -4.01
C LEU A 375 -1.29 -5.16 -2.61
N LEU A 376 -1.20 -6.41 -2.12
CA LEU A 376 -1.61 -6.76 -0.75
C LEU A 376 -0.84 -5.92 0.29
N SER A 377 0.47 -5.72 0.08
CA SER A 377 1.31 -4.90 0.95
C SER A 377 0.92 -3.41 0.94
N GLN A 378 0.61 -2.85 -0.24
CA GLN A 378 0.10 -1.48 -0.37
C GLN A 378 -1.25 -1.31 0.32
N LEU A 379 -2.17 -2.26 0.14
CA LEU A 379 -3.48 -2.26 0.80
C LEU A 379 -3.35 -2.35 2.33
N PHE A 380 -2.38 -3.12 2.82
CA PHE A 380 -2.04 -3.15 4.24
C PHE A 380 -1.56 -1.79 4.74
N GLN A 381 -0.62 -1.16 4.03
CA GLN A 381 -0.13 0.18 4.38
C GLN A 381 -1.27 1.20 4.43
N MET A 382 -2.17 1.20 3.44
CA MET A 382 -3.37 2.04 3.41
C MET A 382 -4.37 1.75 4.54
N THR A 383 -4.24 0.61 5.23
CA THR A 383 -5.02 0.25 6.43
C THR A 383 -4.36 0.77 7.71
N VAL A 384 -3.02 0.72 7.76
CA VAL A 384 -2.21 1.13 8.92
C VAL A 384 -2.06 2.65 9.01
N THR A 385 -1.69 3.32 7.91
CA THR A 385 -1.45 4.77 7.90
C THR A 385 -2.77 5.54 8.04
N GLU A 386 -2.81 6.49 8.98
CA GLU A 386 -3.89 7.48 9.01
C GLU A 386 -3.88 8.29 7.71
N ILE A 387 -5.05 8.44 7.08
CA ILE A 387 -5.25 9.56 6.13
C ILE A 387 -5.49 10.81 7.00
N SER A 388 -4.46 11.24 7.72
CA SER A 388 -4.46 12.51 8.44
C SER A 388 -4.03 13.59 7.45
N ARG A 389 -5.02 14.18 6.77
CA ARG A 389 -4.86 15.51 6.18
C ARG A 389 -4.73 16.52 7.32
N ALA A 390 -3.50 16.83 7.72
CA ALA A 390 -3.03 18.16 8.15
C ALA A 390 -1.80 18.04 9.09
N GLY A 391 -0.66 18.52 8.59
CA GLY A 391 0.38 19.22 9.34
C GLY A 391 0.88 18.64 10.65
N VAL A 392 1.88 17.75 10.59
CA VAL A 392 2.90 17.67 11.64
C VAL A 392 4.27 17.47 10.97
N PRO A 393 5.21 18.43 11.07
CA PRO A 393 6.59 18.18 10.70
C PRO A 393 7.24 17.33 11.80
N SER A 394 7.86 16.22 11.40
CA SER A 394 8.59 15.33 12.30
C SER A 394 10.10 15.59 12.26
N ILE A 395 10.69 15.41 13.45
CA ILE A 395 12.10 15.25 13.83
C ILE A 395 12.86 16.53 14.21
N THR A 396 12.97 16.73 15.53
CA THR A 396 14.03 17.51 16.19
C THR A 396 15.16 16.54 16.56
N ILE A 397 16.38 16.77 16.06
CA ILE A 397 17.59 16.10 16.53
C ILE A 397 18.17 16.96 17.67
N ALA A 398 18.23 16.42 18.88
CA ALA A 398 18.94 17.05 19.99
C ALA A 398 20.46 16.90 19.80
N LYS A 399 21.18 17.98 20.10
CA LYS A 399 22.60 18.20 19.81
C LYS A 399 23.55 17.39 20.68
#